data_AF-A0A5N7BW23-F1
#
_entry.id   AF-A0A5N7BW23-F1
#
_cell.length_a   1.000
_cell.length_b   1.000
_cell.length_c   1.000
_cell.angle_alpha   90.00
_cell.angle_beta   90.00
_cell.angle_gamma   90.00
#
_symmetry.space_group_name_H-M   'P 1'
#
loop_
_entity.id
_entity.type
_entity.pdbx_description
1 polymer ?
#
loop_
_entity_poly.entity_id
_entity_poly.type
_entity_poly.pdbx_seq_one_letter_code
_entity_poly.pdbx_strand_id
1 'polypeptide(L)'
;MVVPHIKYVLIHGDGYKMCLLLALLSVPPTTKLLKSITLSNTTFFSQLPKLFKQIPAANISAIQLDWQPIGADCMQASEAKGGNALGLDSSKIYLCYAEVVEWIGSTYGDIVAQ
;
A
#
# COMPACT_ATOMS: atom_id res chain seq x y z
N MET A 1 11.36 16.03 -7.01
CA MET A 1 9.91 15.85 -6.79
C MET A 1 9.67 14.36 -6.64
N VAL A 2 9.19 13.90 -5.49
CA VAL A 2 8.79 12.49 -5.31
C VAL A 2 7.43 12.38 -5.97
N VAL A 3 7.32 11.65 -7.06
CA VAL A 3 6.04 11.34 -7.68
C VAL A 3 5.66 9.96 -7.16
N PRO A 4 4.79 9.85 -6.13
CA PRO A 4 4.31 8.55 -5.71
C PRO A 4 3.46 7.99 -6.86
N HIS A 5 3.88 6.87 -7.43
CA HIS A 5 2.99 6.06 -8.25
C HIS A 5 2.02 5.36 -7.31
N ILE A 6 0.89 6.03 -7.06
CA ILE A 6 -0.18 5.52 -6.20
C ILE A 6 -1.11 4.69 -7.09
N LYS A 7 -1.21 3.40 -6.81
CA LYS A 7 -2.21 2.53 -7.44
C LYS A 7 -3.14 2.03 -6.34
N TYR A 8 -4.39 2.48 -6.39
CA TYR A 8 -5.47 1.86 -5.63
C TYR A 8 -5.79 0.53 -6.32
N VAL A 9 -5.66 -0.57 -5.58
CA VAL A 9 -6.06 -1.88 -6.07
C VAL A 9 -7.12 -2.42 -5.12
N LEU A 10 -8.36 -2.45 -5.59
CA LEU A 10 -9.43 -3.20 -4.95
C LEU A 10 -9.27 -4.64 -5.41
N ILE A 11 -8.80 -5.51 -4.51
CA ILE A 11 -8.68 -6.94 -4.77
C ILE A 11 -9.95 -7.60 -4.23
N HIS A 12 -10.66 -8.28 -5.13
CA HIS A 12 -11.82 -9.10 -4.80
C HIS A 12 -11.36 -10.54 -4.62
N GLY A 13 -11.57 -11.09 -3.42
CA GLY A 13 -11.47 -12.53 -3.18
C GLY A 13 -12.83 -13.11 -2.83
N ASP A 14 -12.98 -14.42 -2.91
CA ASP A 14 -14.22 -15.11 -2.59
C ASP A 14 -14.56 -14.96 -1.09
N GLY A 15 -15.40 -13.96 -0.78
CA GLY A 15 -15.94 -13.70 0.57
C GLY A 15 -15.32 -12.50 1.32
N TYR A 16 -14.25 -11.90 0.80
CA TYR A 16 -13.53 -10.79 1.43
C TYR A 16 -13.24 -9.67 0.41
N LYS A 17 -13.27 -8.42 0.87
CA LYS A 17 -12.85 -7.26 0.10
C LYS A 17 -11.65 -6.61 0.81
N MET A 18 -10.64 -6.28 0.02
CA MET A 18 -9.41 -5.65 0.49
C MET A 18 -9.22 -4.30 -0.21
N CYS A 19 -9.02 -3.25 0.58
CA CYS A 19 -8.53 -1.98 0.05
C CYS A 19 -7.01 -1.93 0.24
N LEU A 20 -6.27 -1.96 -0.86
CA LEU A 20 -4.82 -1.86 -0.88
C LEU A 20 -4.41 -0.54 -1.54
N LEU A 21 -3.70 0.30 -0.79
CA LEU A 21 -2.98 1.45 -1.33
C LEU A 21 -1.51 1.09 -1.49
N LEU A 22 -1.05 0.90 -2.73
CA LEU A 22 0.36 0.66 -3.01
C LEU A 22 1.04 1.95 -3.49
N ALA A 23 2.14 2.33 -2.83
CA ALA A 23 3.01 3.41 -3.28
C ALA A 23 4.47 2.97 -3.35
N LEU A 24 5.15 3.41 -4.40
CA LEU A 24 6.59 3.23 -4.61
C LEU A 24 7.32 4.54 -4.38
N LEU A 25 8.34 4.51 -3.52
CA LEU A 25 9.18 5.67 -3.21
C LEU A 25 10.64 5.33 -3.52
N SER A 26 11.30 6.11 -4.37
CA SER A 26 12.77 6.10 -4.40
C SER A 26 13.29 6.68 -3.08
N VAL A 27 14.15 5.96 -2.37
CA VAL A 27 14.58 6.33 -1.01
C VAL A 27 15.25 7.71 -1.02
N PRO A 28 14.65 8.74 -0.39
CA PRO A 28 15.28 10.04 -0.25
C PRO A 28 16.23 10.06 0.95
N PRO A 29 17.00 11.14 1.18
CA PRO A 29 17.74 11.32 2.44
C PRO A 29 16.87 11.03 3.67
N THR A 30 17.45 10.45 4.72
CA THR A 30 16.75 9.91 5.91
C THR A 30 15.71 10.85 6.53
N THR A 31 15.96 12.16 6.52
CA THR A 31 15.01 13.18 7.02
C THR A 31 13.72 13.27 6.19
N LYS A 32 13.81 13.11 4.87
CA LYS A 32 12.64 13.09 3.99
C LYS A 32 11.89 11.76 4.11
N LEU A 33 12.60 10.65 4.30
CA LEU A 33 12.00 9.34 4.48
C LEU A 33 11.15 9.29 5.76
N LEU A 34 11.72 9.72 6.89
CA LEU A 34 11.00 9.78 8.16
C LEU A 34 9.74 10.65 8.04
N LYS A 35 9.86 11.84 7.42
CA LYS A 35 8.72 12.72 7.17
C LYS A 35 7.61 12.03 6.35
N SER A 36 7.97 11.31 5.29
CA SER A 36 7.02 10.56 4.47
C SER A 36 6.34 9.43 5.25
N ILE A 37 7.09 8.68 6.06
CA ILE A 37 6.54 7.62 6.92
C ILE A 37 5.56 8.22 7.94
N THR A 38 5.98 9.27 8.66
CA THR A 38 5.14 9.93 9.65
C THR A 38 3.84 10.45 9.03
N LEU A 39 3.92 11.09 7.86
CA LEU A 39 2.74 11.62 7.17
C LEU A 39 1.77 10.51 6.75
N SER A 40 2.29 9.42 6.18
CA SER A 40 1.46 8.31 5.69
C SER A 40 0.78 7.60 6.86
N ASN A 41 1.55 7.26 7.91
CA ASN A 41 1.00 6.65 9.13
C ASN A 41 -0.08 7.55 9.77
N THR A 42 0.20 8.85 9.94
CA THR A 42 -0.75 9.80 10.53
C THR A 42 -2.04 9.86 9.71
N THR A 43 -1.92 9.89 8.38
CA THR A 43 -3.07 9.94 7.48
C THR A 43 -3.88 8.65 7.59
N PHE A 44 -3.26 7.48 7.47
CA PHE A 44 -3.92 6.18 7.60
C PHE A 44 -4.70 6.05 8.91
N PHE A 45 -4.01 6.25 10.05
CA PHE A 45 -4.64 6.14 11.37
C PHE A 45 -5.74 7.19 11.60
N SER A 46 -5.67 8.36 10.94
CA SER A 46 -6.74 9.36 11.02
C SER A 46 -8.02 8.95 10.26
N GLN A 47 -7.91 8.07 9.25
CA GLN A 47 -9.06 7.59 8.49
C GLN A 47 -9.71 6.34 9.11
N LEU A 48 -8.95 5.50 9.84
CA LEU A 48 -9.50 4.29 10.46
C LEU A 48 -10.78 4.51 11.29
N PRO A 49 -10.90 5.57 12.13
CA PRO A 49 -12.14 5.82 12.87
C PRO A 49 -13.36 6.06 11.98
N LYS A 50 -13.18 6.60 10.76
CA LYS A 50 -14.29 6.77 9.81
C LYS A 50 -14.73 5.42 9.25
N LEU A 51 -13.77 4.57 8.91
CA LEU A 51 -14.02 3.22 8.42
C LEU A 51 -14.73 2.35 9.48
N PHE A 52 -14.31 2.43 10.74
CA PHE A 52 -14.92 1.67 11.85
C PHE A 52 -16.37 2.09 12.17
N LYS A 53 -16.80 3.28 11.73
CA LYS A 53 -18.21 3.68 11.82
C LYS A 53 -19.07 3.03 10.74
N GLN A 54 -18.45 2.55 9.67
CA GLN A 54 -19.12 2.01 8.49
C GLN A 54 -19.10 0.47 8.48
N ILE A 55 -18.01 -0.12 8.98
CA ILE A 55 -17.81 -1.57 9.03
C ILE A 55 -17.77 -2.00 10.51
N PRO A 56 -18.66 -2.92 10.94
CA PRO A 56 -18.60 -3.48 12.28
C PRO A 56 -17.22 -4.10 12.55
N ALA A 57 -16.68 -3.88 13.74
CA ALA A 57 -15.34 -4.40 14.10
C ALA A 57 -15.24 -5.93 13.95
N ALA A 58 -16.33 -6.67 14.18
CA ALA A 58 -16.38 -8.12 14.00
C ALA A 58 -16.18 -8.57 12.54
N ASN A 59 -16.37 -7.67 11.58
CA ASN A 59 -16.19 -7.94 10.15
C ASN A 59 -14.83 -7.45 9.64
N ILE A 60 -13.97 -6.84 10.46
CA ILE A 60 -12.62 -6.45 10.07
C ILE A 60 -11.68 -7.63 10.37
N SER A 61 -11.07 -8.20 9.34
CA SER A 61 -10.20 -9.38 9.47
C SER A 61 -8.72 -8.99 9.62
N ALA A 62 -8.30 -7.89 8.98
CA ALA A 62 -6.92 -7.41 9.08
C ALA A 62 -6.82 -5.89 8.90
N ILE A 63 -5.83 -5.31 9.58
CA ILE A 63 -5.36 -3.94 9.37
C ILE A 63 -3.84 -4.03 9.33
N GLN A 64 -3.23 -3.68 8.20
CA GLN A 64 -1.79 -3.78 8.00
C GLN A 64 -1.23 -2.49 7.42
N LEU A 65 0.00 -2.21 7.81
CA LEU A 65 0.77 -1.07 7.36
C LEU A 65 2.18 -1.55 7.09
N ASP A 66 2.44 -1.91 5.84
CA ASP A 66 3.66 -2.59 5.46
C ASP A 66 4.60 -1.62 4.75
N TRP A 67 5.82 -1.54 5.27
CA TRP A 67 6.94 -0.86 4.64
C TRP A 67 7.99 -1.92 4.33
N GLN A 68 8.19 -2.20 3.04
CA GLN A 68 9.13 -3.23 2.61
C GLN A 68 10.12 -2.67 1.59
N PRO A 69 11.44 -2.78 1.82
CA PRO A 69 12.40 -2.41 0.78
C PRO A 69 12.24 -3.36 -0.40
N ILE A 70 12.28 -2.82 -1.61
CA ILE A 70 12.44 -3.66 -2.80
C ILE A 70 13.92 -3.99 -2.90
N GLY A 71 14.25 -5.24 -2.53
CA GLY A 71 15.61 -5.73 -2.56
C GLY A 71 16.16 -5.89 -3.98
N ALA A 72 17.49 -5.92 -4.08
CA ALA A 72 18.21 -6.13 -5.33
C ALA A 72 17.77 -7.42 -6.05
N ASP A 73 17.49 -8.49 -5.31
CA ASP A 73 17.06 -9.77 -5.87
C ASP A 73 15.72 -9.66 -6.63
N CYS A 74 14.80 -8.82 -6.16
CA CYS A 74 13.52 -8.60 -6.80
C CYS A 74 13.69 -7.82 -8.13
N MET A 75 14.60 -6.84 -8.13
CA MET A 75 14.98 -6.08 -9.33
C MET A 75 15.68 -6.97 -10.37
N GLN A 76 16.66 -7.77 -9.94
CA GLN A 76 17.39 -8.70 -10.80
C GLN A 76 16.48 -9.78 -11.40
N ALA A 77 15.58 -10.34 -10.59
CA ALA A 77 14.61 -11.33 -11.06
C ALA A 77 13.64 -10.75 -12.10
N SER A 78 13.22 -9.49 -11.92
CA SER A 78 12.40 -8.75 -12.89
C SER A 78 13.14 -8.59 -14.22
N GLU A 79 14.36 -8.04 -14.17
CA GLU A 79 15.22 -7.85 -15.36
C GLU A 79 15.46 -9.15 -16.13
N ALA A 80 15.74 -10.25 -15.42
CA ALA A 80 16.00 -11.57 -16.00
C ALA A 80 14.78 -12.19 -16.73
N LYS A 81 13.56 -11.72 -16.45
CA LYS A 81 12.31 -12.20 -17.07
C LYS A 81 11.87 -11.39 -18.29
N GLY A 82 12.72 -10.50 -18.79
CA GLY A 82 12.49 -9.78 -20.05
C GLY A 82 12.15 -8.30 -19.88
N GLY A 83 12.43 -7.70 -18.71
CA GLY A 83 12.47 -6.26 -18.58
C GLY A 83 12.16 -5.73 -17.19
N ASN A 84 12.06 -4.42 -17.11
CA ASN A 84 11.73 -3.68 -15.91
C ASN A 84 10.21 -3.56 -15.76
N ALA A 85 9.55 -4.63 -15.31
CA ALA A 85 8.08 -4.70 -15.25
C ALA A 85 7.44 -3.57 -14.41
N LEU A 86 8.21 -3.00 -13.49
CA LEU A 86 7.78 -1.88 -12.64
C LEU A 86 8.30 -0.51 -13.11
N GLY A 87 9.12 -0.46 -14.17
CA GLY A 87 9.72 0.79 -14.66
C GLY A 87 10.72 1.45 -13.69
N LEU A 88 11.28 0.68 -12.74
CA LEU A 88 12.19 1.13 -11.69
C LEU A 88 13.67 1.10 -12.11
N ASP A 89 14.44 2.10 -11.71
CA ASP A 89 15.88 2.21 -11.97
C ASP A 89 16.67 1.34 -10.98
N SER A 90 17.30 0.25 -11.46
CA SER A 90 18.01 -0.72 -10.62
C SER A 90 19.23 -0.17 -9.89
N SER A 91 19.71 1.04 -10.21
CA SER A 91 20.73 1.73 -9.43
C SER A 91 20.21 2.38 -8.15
N LYS A 92 18.89 2.43 -7.96
CA LYS A 92 18.23 3.07 -6.81
C LYS A 92 17.67 2.05 -5.83
N ILE A 93 17.56 2.48 -4.58
CA ILE A 93 16.81 1.75 -3.54
C ILE A 93 15.37 2.26 -3.55
N TYR A 94 14.42 1.33 -3.56
CA TYR A 94 13.00 1.62 -3.46
C TYR A 94 12.44 1.09 -2.16
N LEU A 95 11.49 1.84 -1.61
CA LEU A 95 10.64 1.39 -0.53
C LEU A 95 9.23 1.22 -1.07
N CYS A 96 8.70 0.01 -0.92
CA CYS A 96 7.30 -0.30 -1.14
C CYS A 96 6.53 0.01 0.13
N TYR A 97 5.37 0.63 -0.05
CA TYR A 97 4.44 0.97 1.01
C TYR A 97 3.06 0.41 0.69
N ALA A 98 2.45 -0.27 1.66
CA ALA A 98 1.08 -0.77 1.57
C ALA A 98 0.27 -0.39 2.82
N GLU A 99 -0.87 0.25 2.61
CA GLU A 99 -1.95 0.35 3.60
C GLU A 99 -3.02 -0.67 3.24
N VAL A 100 -3.37 -1.55 4.18
CA VAL A 100 -4.35 -2.60 3.97
C VAL A 100 -5.39 -2.57 5.07
N VAL A 101 -6.65 -2.55 4.66
CA VAL A 101 -7.76 -2.98 5.52
C VAL A 101 -8.54 -4.05 4.79
N GLU A 102 -8.74 -5.16 5.48
CA GLU A 102 -9.50 -6.32 5.00
C GLU A 102 -10.76 -6.49 5.84
N TRP A 103 -11.87 -6.78 5.17
CA TRP A 103 -13.13 -7.07 5.82
C TRP A 103 -13.91 -8.20 5.15
N ILE A 104 -14.77 -8.82 5.96
CA ILE A 104 -15.66 -9.91 5.61
C ILE A 104 -16.97 -9.34 5.06
N GLY A 105 -17.42 -9.89 3.93
CA GLY A 105 -18.69 -9.52 3.31
C GLY A 105 -18.56 -8.44 2.24
N SER A 106 -19.24 -8.66 1.10
CA SER A 106 -19.15 -7.82 -0.08
C SER A 106 -19.96 -6.52 0.00
N THR A 107 -20.86 -6.41 0.99
CA THR A 107 -21.84 -5.32 1.18
C THR A 107 -21.19 -3.97 1.50
N TYR A 108 -19.95 -3.94 1.99
CA TYR A 108 -19.26 -2.70 2.33
C TYR A 108 -18.42 -2.13 1.18
N GLY A 109 -18.33 -2.83 0.04
CA GLY A 109 -17.46 -2.35 -1.06
C GLY A 109 -17.89 -1.02 -1.65
N ASP A 110 -19.20 -0.79 -1.80
CA ASP A 110 -19.72 0.47 -2.35
C ASP A 110 -19.60 1.63 -1.35
N ILE A 111 -19.50 1.29 -0.05
CA ILE A 111 -19.33 2.23 1.05
C ILE A 111 -17.89 2.76 1.10
N VAL A 112 -16.90 1.91 0.78
CA VAL A 112 -15.46 2.27 0.80
C VAL A 112 -14.99 2.90 -0.51
N ALA A 113 -15.75 2.77 -1.61
CA ALA A 113 -15.41 3.30 -2.93
C ALA A 113 -15.85 4.76 -3.18
N GLN A 114 -16.54 5.41 -2.23
CA GLN A 114 -16.97 6.81 -2.27
C GLN A 114 -16.00 7.72 -1.49
#